data_AF-A0A4Y9ZJ65-F1
#
_entry.id   AF-A0A4Y9ZJ65-F1
#
_cell.length_a   1.000
_cell.length_b   1.000
_cell.length_c   1.000
_cell.angle_alpha   90.00
_cell.angle_beta   90.00
_cell.angle_gamma   90.00
#
_symmetry.space_group_name_H-M   'P 1'
#
loop_
_entity.id
_entity.type
_entity.pdbx_description
1 polymer ?
#
loop_
_entity_poly.entity_id
_entity_poly.type
_entity_poly.pdbx_seq_one_letter_code
_entity_poly.pdbx_strand_id
1 'polypeptide(L)'
;MFRNTYDSDNTVFSPQGRLHQVEYSLEAVKQGSAAVGLRSKTHAILLALKRSTGDLASYQQKMFRIDDHVGIAIAGLTSDARVLSNFMRQQAMSERMLFNRPVPVNRLVSAIADKAQVNTQEYGRRPYGVGFLVIGHDHTGPHLYEFSPAGTSFEYYAISIGARSQSAKTYLERHYEEFADCASSLSFHFKGNRADA
;
A
#
# COMPACT_ATOMS: atom_id res chain seq x y z
N MET A 1 -28.21 -20.81 8.96
CA MET A 1 -27.04 -20.07 8.43
C MET A 1 -27.52 -19.35 7.19
N PHE A 2 -27.48 -18.01 7.14
CA PHE A 2 -27.88 -17.27 5.94
C PHE A 2 -26.75 -17.38 4.91
N ARG A 3 -26.96 -18.20 3.88
CA ARG A 3 -26.01 -18.34 2.77
C ARG A 3 -26.29 -17.21 1.79
N ASN A 4 -25.28 -16.39 1.50
CA ASN A 4 -25.40 -15.39 0.45
C ASN A 4 -25.20 -16.09 -0.90
N THR A 5 -26.04 -15.76 -1.89
CA THR A 5 -25.98 -16.36 -3.23
C THR A 5 -25.08 -15.53 -4.16
N TYR A 6 -24.72 -14.31 -3.77
CA TYR A 6 -24.03 -13.32 -4.61
C TYR A 6 -22.57 -13.09 -4.20
N ASP A 7 -22.00 -13.97 -3.37
CA ASP A 7 -20.67 -13.80 -2.82
C ASP A 7 -19.66 -14.85 -3.30
N SER A 8 -20.01 -15.71 -4.27
CA SER A 8 -19.10 -16.72 -4.81
C SER A 8 -18.05 -16.15 -5.75
N ASP A 9 -18.45 -15.22 -6.61
CA ASP A 9 -17.65 -14.74 -7.74
C ASP A 9 -17.45 -13.22 -7.68
N ASN A 10 -16.36 -12.75 -8.28
CA ASN A 10 -15.99 -11.34 -8.33
C ASN A 10 -16.79 -10.51 -9.36
N THR A 11 -17.46 -11.17 -10.30
CA THR A 11 -18.23 -10.51 -11.37
C THR A 11 -19.73 -10.39 -11.09
N VAL A 12 -20.19 -10.85 -9.92
CA VAL A 12 -21.61 -10.89 -9.56
C VAL A 12 -21.95 -9.75 -8.62
N PHE A 13 -22.87 -8.88 -9.06
CA PHE A 13 -23.44 -7.84 -8.20
C PHE A 13 -24.59 -8.41 -7.37
N SER A 14 -24.62 -8.05 -6.09
CA SER A 14 -25.79 -8.26 -5.23
C SER A 14 -26.97 -7.37 -5.65
N PRO A 15 -28.21 -7.69 -5.24
CA PRO A 15 -29.38 -6.83 -5.48
C PRO A 15 -29.24 -5.41 -4.92
N GLN A 16 -28.32 -5.19 -3.98
CA GLN A 16 -27.99 -3.87 -3.41
C GLN A 16 -26.91 -3.13 -4.21
N GLY A 17 -26.44 -3.67 -5.34
CA GLY A 17 -25.40 -3.06 -6.18
C GLY A 17 -23.97 -3.20 -5.62
N ARG A 18 -23.73 -4.17 -4.73
CA ARG A 18 -22.42 -4.39 -4.08
C ARG A 18 -21.69 -5.59 -4.67
N LEU A 19 -20.36 -5.50 -4.74
CA LEU A 19 -19.45 -6.59 -5.11
C LEU A 19 -18.80 -7.19 -3.85
N HIS A 20 -19.39 -8.25 -3.31
CA HIS A 20 -18.96 -8.80 -2.02
C HIS A 20 -17.52 -9.31 -2.01
N GLN A 21 -17.03 -9.93 -3.09
CA GLN A 21 -15.64 -10.39 -3.18
C GLN A 21 -14.62 -9.24 -3.09
N VAL A 22 -14.97 -8.05 -3.61
CA VAL A 22 -14.13 -6.84 -3.46
C VAL A 22 -14.20 -6.33 -2.03
N GLU A 23 -15.36 -6.35 -1.40
CA GLU A 23 -15.51 -5.93 0.01
C GLU A 23 -14.74 -6.86 0.95
N TYR A 24 -14.74 -8.16 0.69
CA TYR A 24 -13.97 -9.12 1.49
C TYR A 24 -12.47 -8.93 1.34
N SER A 25 -11.99 -8.51 0.16
CA SER A 25 -10.58 -8.20 -0.03
C SER A 25 -10.15 -6.95 0.73
N LEU A 26 -11.04 -5.95 0.86
CA LEU A 26 -10.82 -4.78 1.73
C LEU A 26 -10.73 -5.19 3.21
N GLU A 27 -11.55 -6.14 3.66
CA GLU A 27 -11.45 -6.68 5.02
C GLU A 27 -10.13 -7.45 5.24
N ALA A 28 -9.61 -8.14 4.23
CA ALA A 28 -8.31 -8.81 4.31
C ALA A 28 -7.16 -7.81 4.57
N VAL A 29 -7.23 -6.60 4.02
CA VAL A 29 -6.26 -5.53 4.31
C VAL A 29 -6.26 -5.18 5.80
N LYS A 30 -7.43 -5.10 6.42
CA LYS A 30 -7.59 -4.78 7.86
C LYS A 30 -7.03 -5.86 8.77
N GLN A 31 -6.83 -7.09 8.29
CA GLN A 31 -6.16 -8.15 9.05
C GLN A 31 -4.64 -8.00 9.08
N GLY A 32 -4.05 -7.29 8.12
CA GLY A 32 -2.62 -6.96 8.13
C GLY A 32 -2.26 -6.04 9.29
N SER A 33 -1.03 -6.09 9.81
CA SER A 33 -0.63 -5.13 10.85
C SER A 33 -0.63 -3.68 10.34
N ALA A 34 -0.72 -2.71 11.23
CA ALA A 34 -0.79 -1.30 10.87
C ALA A 34 0.44 -0.84 10.06
N ALA A 35 0.20 0.05 9.10
CA ALA A 35 1.20 0.86 8.44
C ALA A 35 0.67 2.30 8.36
N VAL A 36 1.56 3.26 8.53
CA VAL A 36 1.29 4.69 8.55
C VAL A 36 2.22 5.37 7.56
N GLY A 37 1.69 6.31 6.79
CA GLY A 37 2.44 7.17 5.90
C GLY A 37 2.17 8.63 6.22
N LEU A 38 3.19 9.45 6.08
CA LEU A 38 3.08 10.91 6.11
C LEU A 38 3.97 11.53 5.02
N ARG A 39 3.57 12.68 4.50
CA ARG A 39 4.42 13.54 3.67
C ARG A 39 4.50 14.95 4.25
N SER A 40 5.72 15.48 4.27
CA SER A 40 6.00 16.91 4.45
C SER A 40 6.18 17.57 3.09
N LYS A 41 6.55 18.86 3.08
CA LYS A 41 6.93 19.56 1.85
C LYS A 41 8.20 19.00 1.18
N THR A 42 9.03 18.28 1.95
CA THR A 42 10.38 17.86 1.51
C THR A 42 10.57 16.34 1.51
N HIS A 43 9.86 15.60 2.36
CA HIS A 43 10.07 14.16 2.54
C HIS A 43 8.74 13.42 2.64
N ALA A 44 8.75 12.14 2.26
CA ALA A 44 7.66 11.21 2.55
C ALA A 44 8.22 10.04 3.36
N ILE A 45 7.50 9.62 4.40
CA ILE A 45 7.95 8.63 5.38
C ILE A 45 6.89 7.55 5.52
N LEU A 46 7.36 6.30 5.67
CA LEU A 46 6.54 5.15 6.01
C LEU A 46 6.98 4.56 7.35
N LEU A 47 6.00 4.20 8.17
CA LEU A 47 6.17 3.50 9.43
C LEU A 47 5.29 2.24 9.39
N ALA A 48 5.87 1.07 9.62
CA ALA A 48 5.13 -0.19 9.60
C ALA A 48 5.38 -0.98 10.87
N LEU A 49 4.30 -1.39 11.53
CA LEU A 49 4.40 -2.26 12.70
C LEU A 49 4.69 -3.69 12.25
N LYS A 50 5.90 -4.18 12.55
CA LYS A 50 6.26 -5.59 12.35
C LYS A 50 5.75 -6.41 13.52
N ARG A 51 5.15 -7.57 13.24
CA ARG A 51 4.80 -8.56 14.25
C ARG A 51 5.70 -9.78 14.06
N SER A 52 6.21 -10.32 15.16
CA SER A 52 6.80 -11.65 15.15
C SER A 52 5.71 -12.66 15.52
N THR A 53 5.82 -13.88 14.99
CA THR A 53 4.96 -15.00 15.39
C THR A 53 5.41 -15.62 16.71
N GLY A 54 6.63 -15.33 17.16
CA GLY A 54 7.20 -15.78 18.43
C GLY A 54 8.70 -15.45 18.52
N ASP A 55 9.32 -15.72 19.66
CA ASP A 55 10.72 -15.31 19.92
C ASP A 55 11.74 -15.98 18.99
N LEU A 56 11.39 -17.15 18.45
CA LEU A 56 12.23 -17.89 17.50
C LEU A 56 12.05 -17.45 16.05
N ALA A 57 11.06 -16.61 15.76
CA ALA A 57 10.73 -16.20 14.40
C ALA A 57 11.34 -14.84 14.07
N SER A 58 11.85 -14.71 12.84
CA SER A 58 12.25 -13.41 12.30
C SER A 58 11.02 -12.57 11.95
N TYR A 59 11.20 -11.25 12.01
CA TYR A 59 10.13 -10.34 11.64
C TYR A 59 9.84 -10.39 10.14
N GLN A 60 8.57 -10.54 9.79
CA GLN A 60 8.12 -10.43 8.42
C GLN A 60 8.35 -9.02 7.89
N GLN A 61 8.96 -8.91 6.70
CA GLN A 61 9.16 -7.62 6.06
C GLN A 61 7.84 -7.04 5.57
N LYS A 62 7.64 -5.76 5.86
CA LYS A 62 6.43 -5.00 5.50
C LYS A 62 6.71 -3.80 4.62
N MET A 63 7.97 -3.44 4.45
CA MET A 63 8.41 -2.33 3.65
C MET A 63 9.38 -2.82 2.61
N PHE A 64 9.23 -2.36 1.38
CA PHE A 64 10.04 -2.80 0.25
C PHE A 64 10.46 -1.61 -0.59
N ARG A 65 11.71 -1.62 -1.03
CA ARG A 65 12.18 -0.68 -2.05
C ARG A 65 11.69 -1.14 -3.42
N ILE A 66 11.11 -0.22 -4.18
CA ILE A 66 10.67 -0.44 -5.56
C ILE A 66 11.68 0.16 -6.53
N ASP A 67 12.08 1.40 -6.29
CA ASP A 67 13.14 2.09 -7.02
C ASP A 67 13.91 2.99 -6.04
N ASP A 68 14.97 3.66 -6.48
CA ASP A 68 15.77 4.53 -5.60
C ASP A 68 14.94 5.68 -5.00
N HIS A 69 13.93 6.15 -5.73
CA HIS A 69 13.04 7.23 -5.33
C HIS A 69 11.65 6.74 -4.87
N VAL A 70 11.40 5.42 -4.81
CA VAL A 70 10.07 4.85 -4.47
C VAL A 70 10.19 3.71 -3.45
N GLY A 71 9.42 3.82 -2.37
CA GLY A 71 9.27 2.81 -1.34
C GLY A 71 7.80 2.48 -1.07
N ILE A 72 7.53 1.25 -0.64
CA ILE A 72 6.17 0.82 -0.28
C ILE A 72 6.12 0.23 1.12
N ALA A 73 4.96 0.34 1.76
CA ALA A 73 4.56 -0.43 2.93
C ALA A 73 3.27 -1.18 2.63
N ILE A 74 3.13 -2.40 3.16
CA ILE A 74 2.01 -3.29 2.82
C ILE A 74 1.15 -3.63 4.04
N ALA A 75 -0.14 -3.88 3.81
CA ALA A 75 -1.04 -4.51 4.77
C ALA A 75 -1.95 -5.52 4.06
N GLY A 76 -2.07 -6.72 4.61
CA GLY A 76 -2.82 -7.83 4.02
C GLY A 76 -1.91 -8.97 3.55
N LEU A 77 -2.31 -9.67 2.49
CA LEU A 77 -1.64 -10.86 1.98
C LEU A 77 -0.27 -10.54 1.35
N THR A 78 0.78 -11.11 1.93
CA THR A 78 2.17 -10.88 1.45
C THR A 78 2.47 -11.55 0.11
N SER A 79 1.75 -12.63 -0.23
CA SER A 79 1.84 -13.26 -1.56
C SER A 79 1.45 -12.27 -2.67
N ASP A 80 0.34 -11.58 -2.46
CA ASP A 80 -0.22 -10.61 -3.40
C ASP A 80 0.66 -9.37 -3.46
N ALA A 81 1.18 -8.96 -2.30
CA ALA A 81 2.15 -7.88 -2.19
C ALA A 81 3.40 -8.15 -3.04
N ARG A 82 3.91 -9.39 -3.04
CA ARG A 82 5.07 -9.77 -3.84
C ARG A 82 4.79 -9.66 -5.33
N VAL A 83 3.60 -10.09 -5.79
CA VAL A 83 3.21 -9.98 -7.20
C VAL A 83 3.15 -8.51 -7.64
N LEU A 84 2.47 -7.66 -6.87
CA LEU A 84 2.32 -6.25 -7.23
C LEU A 84 3.64 -5.47 -7.10
N SER A 85 4.44 -5.72 -6.08
CA SER A 85 5.76 -5.07 -5.92
C SER A 85 6.74 -5.44 -7.04
N ASN A 86 6.74 -6.69 -7.50
CA ASN A 86 7.55 -7.10 -8.64
C ASN A 86 7.07 -6.44 -9.94
N PHE A 87 5.76 -6.34 -10.14
CA PHE A 87 5.20 -5.59 -11.26
C PHE A 87 5.61 -4.10 -11.22
N MET A 88 5.55 -3.45 -10.04
CA MET A 88 6.01 -2.06 -9.89
C MET A 88 7.50 -1.90 -10.21
N ARG A 89 8.36 -2.82 -9.75
CA ARG A 89 9.79 -2.81 -10.08
C ARG A 89 10.02 -2.91 -11.58
N GLN A 90 9.29 -3.80 -12.25
CA GLN A 90 9.37 -3.95 -13.70
C GLN A 90 8.96 -2.67 -14.44
N GLN A 91 7.87 -2.01 -14.01
CA GLN A 91 7.44 -0.74 -14.58
C GLN A 91 8.48 0.37 -14.38
N ALA A 92 9.05 0.49 -13.17
CA ALA A 92 10.09 1.47 -12.87
C ALA A 92 11.37 1.24 -13.69
N MET A 93 11.82 -0.01 -13.79
CA MET A 93 12.97 -0.38 -14.63
C MET A 93 12.73 -0.08 -16.11
N SER A 94 11.53 -0.41 -16.61
CA SER A 94 11.16 -0.15 -18.01
C SER A 94 11.17 1.34 -18.35
N GLU A 95 10.64 2.22 -17.48
CA GLU A 95 10.69 3.67 -17.71
C GLU A 95 12.12 4.20 -17.73
N ARG A 96 12.98 3.73 -16.81
CA ARG A 96 14.41 4.10 -16.80
C ARG A 96 15.11 3.64 -18.08
N MET A 97 14.83 2.43 -18.56
CA MET A 97 15.44 1.91 -19.78
C MET A 97 14.99 2.66 -21.04
N LEU A 98 13.70 2.99 -21.14
CA LEU A 98 13.13 3.60 -22.35
C LEU A 98 13.33 5.12 -22.41
N PHE A 99 13.25 5.80 -21.26
CA PHE A 99 13.19 7.27 -21.20
C PHE A 99 14.32 7.89 -20.39
N ASN A 100 15.22 7.08 -19.82
CA ASN A 100 16.35 7.52 -18.99
C ASN A 100 15.93 8.49 -17.86
N ARG A 101 14.76 8.24 -17.25
CA ARG A 101 14.24 9.03 -16.13
C ARG A 101 13.51 8.13 -15.11
N PRO A 102 13.44 8.54 -13.83
CA PRO A 102 12.61 7.86 -12.85
C PRO A 102 11.12 7.92 -13.23
N VAL A 103 10.37 6.85 -12.96
CA VAL A 103 8.91 6.83 -13.19
C VAL A 103 8.20 7.79 -12.23
N PRO A 104 7.28 8.65 -12.71
CA PRO A 104 6.42 9.45 -11.84
C PRO A 104 5.61 8.55 -10.88
N VAL A 105 5.50 8.95 -9.61
CA VAL A 105 4.90 8.08 -8.57
C VAL A 105 3.43 7.80 -8.88
N ASN A 106 2.70 8.82 -9.35
CA ASN A 106 1.31 8.69 -9.74
C ASN A 106 1.11 7.63 -10.83
N ARG A 107 1.95 7.60 -11.87
CA ARG A 107 1.86 6.64 -12.97
C ARG A 107 2.06 5.21 -12.47
N LEU A 108 3.02 5.02 -11.57
CA LEU A 108 3.30 3.71 -11.01
C LEU A 108 2.14 3.19 -10.16
N VAL A 109 1.50 4.06 -9.38
CA VAL A 109 0.33 3.74 -8.57
C VAL A 109 -0.90 3.49 -9.44
N SER A 110 -1.14 4.28 -10.48
CA SER A 110 -2.22 4.02 -11.45
C SER A 110 -2.04 2.68 -12.16
N ALA A 111 -0.80 2.32 -12.53
CA ALA A 111 -0.53 1.04 -13.18
C ALA A 111 -0.88 -0.18 -12.30
N ILE A 112 -0.65 -0.10 -10.97
CA ILE A 112 -1.09 -1.17 -10.07
C ILE A 112 -2.60 -1.16 -9.83
N ALA A 113 -3.23 0.02 -9.84
CA ALA A 113 -4.68 0.15 -9.76
C ALA A 113 -5.37 -0.51 -10.96
N ASP A 114 -4.92 -0.22 -12.18
CA ASP A 114 -5.41 -0.83 -13.42
C ASP A 114 -5.21 -2.35 -13.40
N LYS A 115 -4.02 -2.80 -12.98
CA LYS A 115 -3.72 -4.24 -12.84
C LYS A 115 -4.64 -4.92 -11.82
N ALA A 116 -4.97 -4.25 -10.73
CA ALA A 116 -5.88 -4.78 -9.71
C ALA A 116 -7.32 -4.80 -10.20
N GLN A 117 -7.73 -3.80 -10.97
CA GLN A 117 -9.08 -3.69 -11.49
C GLN A 117 -9.46 -4.87 -12.39
N VAL A 118 -8.53 -5.35 -13.23
CA VAL A 118 -8.72 -6.56 -14.05
C VAL A 118 -9.13 -7.77 -13.18
N ASN A 119 -8.50 -7.94 -12.01
CA ASN A 119 -8.79 -9.03 -11.08
C ASN A 119 -10.16 -8.88 -10.37
N THR A 120 -10.82 -7.73 -10.48
CA THR A 120 -12.19 -7.52 -9.97
C THR A 120 -13.27 -7.81 -11.01
N GLN A 121 -12.90 -7.87 -12.30
CA GLN A 121 -13.84 -7.97 -13.42
C GLN A 121 -13.71 -9.27 -14.24
N GLU A 122 -12.56 -9.96 -14.17
CA GLU A 122 -12.38 -11.25 -14.85
C GLU A 122 -12.84 -12.42 -13.98
N TYR A 123 -13.76 -13.22 -14.54
CA TYR A 123 -14.22 -14.46 -13.91
C TYR A 123 -13.07 -15.45 -13.65
N GLY A 124 -13.13 -16.17 -12.53
CA GLY A 124 -12.11 -17.14 -12.14
C GLY A 124 -10.83 -16.51 -11.55
N ARG A 125 -10.72 -15.18 -11.52
CA ARG A 125 -9.72 -14.47 -10.73
C ARG A 125 -10.30 -14.03 -9.40
N ARG A 126 -9.42 -13.79 -8.43
CA ARG A 126 -9.78 -13.11 -7.19
C ARG A 126 -9.15 -11.72 -7.13
N PRO A 127 -9.81 -10.74 -6.51
CA PRO A 127 -9.18 -9.49 -6.12
C PRO A 127 -7.93 -9.75 -5.27
N TYR A 128 -6.96 -8.84 -5.35
CA TYR A 128 -5.80 -8.88 -4.46
C TYR A 128 -6.25 -8.64 -3.02
N GLY A 129 -5.67 -9.31 -2.04
CA GLY A 129 -6.00 -9.15 -0.62
C GLY A 129 -5.01 -8.23 0.11
N VAL A 130 -4.52 -7.18 -0.54
CA VAL A 130 -3.44 -6.34 -0.03
C VAL A 130 -3.67 -4.87 -0.37
N GLY A 131 -3.42 -4.00 0.61
CA GLY A 131 -3.34 -2.55 0.45
C GLY A 131 -1.90 -2.07 0.56
N PHE A 132 -1.57 -1.02 -0.18
CA PHE A 132 -0.22 -0.44 -0.23
C PHE A 132 -0.27 1.00 0.24
N LEU A 133 0.72 1.40 1.03
CA LEU A 133 1.15 2.79 1.08
C LEU A 133 2.38 2.91 0.20
N VAL A 134 2.33 3.83 -0.77
CA VAL A 134 3.42 4.09 -1.71
C VAL A 134 3.94 5.49 -1.43
N ILE A 135 5.21 5.60 -1.10
CA ILE A 135 5.91 6.88 -1.05
C ILE A 135 6.86 6.99 -2.23
N GLY A 136 7.06 8.21 -2.70
CA GLY A 136 8.18 8.49 -3.56
C GLY A 136 8.47 9.97 -3.66
N HIS A 137 9.63 10.30 -4.21
CA HIS A 137 10.01 11.68 -4.49
C HIS A 137 10.28 11.81 -5.97
N ASP A 138 9.47 12.59 -6.67
CA ASP A 138 9.69 12.89 -8.08
C ASP A 138 9.92 14.40 -8.30
N HIS A 139 9.91 14.84 -9.55
CA HIS A 139 10.13 16.23 -9.94
C HIS A 139 9.11 17.22 -9.35
N THR A 140 7.91 16.76 -8.96
CA THR A 140 6.89 17.58 -8.31
C THR A 140 6.96 17.56 -6.79
N GLY A 141 7.86 16.74 -6.21
CA GLY A 141 8.15 16.68 -4.79
C GLY A 141 7.84 15.31 -4.17
N PRO A 142 7.64 15.27 -2.84
CA PRO A 142 7.28 14.05 -2.12
C PRO A 142 5.78 13.72 -2.25
N HIS A 143 5.52 12.45 -2.51
CA HIS A 143 4.17 11.90 -2.64
C HIS A 143 3.94 10.76 -1.65
N LEU A 144 2.68 10.64 -1.24
CA LEU A 144 2.15 9.53 -0.47
C LEU A 144 0.83 9.12 -1.11
N TYR A 145 0.77 7.88 -1.61
CA TYR A 145 -0.44 7.28 -2.16
C TYR A 145 -0.88 6.10 -1.31
N GLU A 146 -2.19 5.95 -1.16
CA GLU A 146 -2.81 4.69 -0.79
C GLU A 146 -3.26 3.98 -2.06
N PHE A 147 -2.94 2.70 -2.19
CA PHE A 147 -3.59 1.81 -3.14
C PHE A 147 -4.45 0.79 -2.39
N SER A 148 -5.67 0.62 -2.90
CA SER A 148 -6.68 -0.30 -2.39
C SER A 148 -6.92 -1.43 -3.39
N PRO A 149 -7.16 -2.66 -2.93
CA PRO A 149 -7.44 -3.81 -3.81
C PRO A 149 -8.74 -3.69 -4.61
N ALA A 150 -9.56 -2.68 -4.33
CA ALA A 150 -10.73 -2.30 -5.13
C ALA A 150 -10.37 -1.58 -6.45
N GLY A 151 -9.08 -1.53 -6.82
CA GLY A 151 -8.62 -0.85 -8.04
C GLY A 151 -8.60 0.67 -7.92
N THR A 152 -8.64 1.20 -6.68
CA THR A 152 -8.61 2.64 -6.42
C THR A 152 -7.29 3.05 -5.80
N SER A 153 -6.89 4.28 -6.08
CA SER A 153 -5.71 4.90 -5.48
C SER A 153 -5.95 6.38 -5.24
N PHE A 154 -5.50 6.87 -4.08
CA PHE A 154 -5.65 8.26 -3.69
C PHE A 154 -4.34 8.82 -3.12
N GLU A 155 -4.09 10.10 -3.37
CA GLU A 155 -2.96 10.83 -2.78
C GLU A 155 -3.38 11.42 -1.43
N TYR A 156 -2.51 11.31 -0.44
CA TYR A 156 -2.77 11.77 0.92
C TYR A 156 -1.63 12.63 1.47
N TYR A 157 -1.93 13.52 2.42
CA TYR A 157 -0.92 14.17 3.27
C TYR A 157 -0.43 13.21 4.37
N ALA A 158 -1.36 12.47 4.96
CA ALA A 158 -1.06 11.37 5.86
C ALA A 158 -2.21 10.36 5.80
N ILE A 159 -1.87 9.07 5.93
CA ILE A 159 -2.88 8.00 5.93
C ILE A 159 -2.35 6.78 6.69
N SER A 160 -3.25 5.90 7.12
CA SER A 160 -2.88 4.60 7.69
C SER A 160 -3.78 3.47 7.17
N ILE A 161 -3.19 2.29 7.04
CA ILE A 161 -3.85 1.05 6.61
C ILE A 161 -3.55 -0.09 7.59
N GLY A 162 -4.33 -1.17 7.49
CA GLY A 162 -4.18 -2.35 8.35
C GLY A 162 -4.98 -2.28 9.65
N ALA A 163 -4.69 -3.21 10.55
CA ALA A 163 -5.42 -3.45 11.78
C ALA A 163 -5.34 -2.25 12.71
N ARG A 164 -6.51 -1.82 13.22
CA ARG A 164 -6.66 -0.67 14.12
C ARG A 164 -6.12 0.63 13.52
N SER A 165 -6.18 0.79 12.20
CA SER A 165 -5.78 2.04 11.53
C SER A 165 -6.66 3.23 11.90
N GLN A 166 -7.92 3.03 12.29
CA GLN A 166 -8.84 4.15 12.59
C GLN A 166 -8.32 5.09 13.68
N SER A 167 -7.73 4.56 14.76
CA SER A 167 -7.14 5.41 15.81
C SER A 167 -5.94 6.21 15.29
N ALA A 168 -5.15 5.63 14.38
CA ALA A 168 -4.05 6.34 13.74
C ALA A 168 -4.59 7.42 12.78
N LYS A 169 -5.65 7.15 11.99
CA LYS A 169 -6.30 8.16 11.14
C LYS A 169 -6.79 9.35 11.97
N THR A 170 -7.49 9.10 13.07
CA THR A 170 -7.95 10.18 13.97
C THR A 170 -6.81 11.02 14.55
N TYR A 171 -5.66 10.41 14.84
CA TYR A 171 -4.47 11.17 15.26
C TYR A 171 -3.92 12.01 14.11
N LEU A 172 -3.73 11.41 12.93
CA LEU A 172 -3.20 12.10 11.76
C LEU A 172 -4.08 13.29 11.35
N GLU A 173 -5.40 13.13 11.36
CA GLU A 173 -6.36 14.20 11.06
C GLU A 173 -6.26 15.40 12.01
N ARG A 174 -5.87 15.19 13.27
CA ARG A 174 -5.71 16.28 14.25
C ARG A 174 -4.41 17.05 14.09
N HIS A 175 -3.37 16.43 13.52
CA HIS A 175 -2.01 16.96 13.50
C HIS A 175 -1.46 17.20 12.09
N TYR A 176 -2.26 17.02 11.03
CA TYR A 176 -1.75 17.03 9.65
C TYR A 176 -1.12 18.35 9.22
N GLU A 177 -1.56 19.48 9.78
CA GLU A 177 -1.01 20.82 9.49
C GLU A 177 0.43 20.96 9.97
N GLU A 178 0.80 20.26 11.05
CA GLU A 178 2.15 20.27 11.61
C GLU A 178 3.14 19.51 10.73
N PHE A 179 2.68 18.58 9.89
CA PHE A 179 3.56 17.71 9.11
C PHE A 179 4.24 18.43 7.95
N ALA A 180 3.67 19.54 7.47
CA ALA A 180 4.19 20.26 6.30
C ALA A 180 5.63 20.75 6.49
N ASP A 181 5.96 21.19 7.71
CA ASP A 181 7.23 21.81 8.06
C ASP A 181 8.14 20.88 8.90
N CYS A 182 7.74 19.63 9.11
CA CYS A 182 8.59 18.64 9.79
C CYS A 182 9.91 18.44 9.03
N ALA A 183 11.02 18.84 9.67
CA ALA A 183 12.37 18.57 9.20
C ALA A 183 12.72 17.07 9.34
N SER A 184 13.63 16.61 8.48
CA SER A 184 14.08 15.22 8.33
C SER A 184 14.93 14.67 9.49
N SER A 185 14.80 15.20 10.71
CA SER A 185 15.48 14.60 11.87
C SER A 185 14.96 13.18 12.18
N LEU A 186 13.78 12.80 11.65
CA LEU A 186 13.42 11.41 11.40
C LEU A 186 13.90 10.96 10.01
N SER A 187 15.21 10.96 9.80
CA SER A 187 15.80 10.19 8.71
C SER A 187 15.74 8.74 9.15
N PHE A 188 14.61 8.08 8.91
CA PHE A 188 14.57 6.62 8.86
C PHE A 188 15.45 6.20 7.68
N HIS A 189 16.74 6.12 7.94
CA HIS A 189 17.69 5.41 7.12
C HIS A 189 17.07 4.06 6.79
N PHE A 190 17.05 3.70 5.52
CA PHE A 190 16.95 2.33 5.03
C PHE A 190 18.18 1.54 5.54
N LYS A 191 18.33 1.38 6.85
CA LYS A 191 19.16 0.37 7.47
C LYS A 191 18.20 -0.73 7.88
N GLY A 192 18.12 -1.76 7.04
CA GLY A 192 17.66 -3.06 7.51
C GLY A 192 18.46 -3.37 8.77
N ASN A 193 17.77 -3.57 9.89
CA ASN A 193 18.37 -3.91 11.17
C ASN A 193 19.49 -4.92 10.96
N ARG A 194 20.74 -4.49 11.17
CA ARG A 194 21.73 -5.39 11.75
C ARG A 194 21.16 -5.77 13.10
N ALA A 195 20.95 -7.07 13.27
CA ALA A 195 20.73 -7.67 14.57
C ALA A 195 22.03 -7.50 15.36
N ASP A 196 21.99 -6.65 16.38
CA ASP A 196 22.96 -6.64 17.48
C ASP A 196 22.14 -6.63 18.78
N ALA A 197 21.87 -7.85 19.28
CA ALA A 197 21.70 -8.25 20.67
C ALA A 197 21.44 -9.77 20.71
#